data_AF-A0A3L6RSE5-F1
#
_entry.id   AF-A0A3L6RSE5-F1
#
_cell.length_a   1.000
_cell.length_b   1.000
_cell.length_c   1.000
_cell.angle_alpha   90.00
_cell.angle_beta   90.00
_cell.angle_gamma   90.00
#
_symmetry.space_group_name_H-M   'P 1'
#
loop_
_entity.id
_entity.type
_entity.pdbx_description
1 polymer ?
#
loop_
_entity_poly.entity_id
_entity_poly.type
_entity_poly.pdbx_seq_one_letter_code
_entity_poly.pdbx_strand_id
1 'polypeptide(L)'
;MMAMLRLSQANSLLLPKTSLEGYHAKVSEDNKRASVEIFLKASGFLECAIQHVLPRISAENRKGLPVDLSEGVLKAICMQALGQAIDVQLGLAIDSPKATLAVKRRLACEMVKCWQQAHESMMDLPLIDSWGEKHRLFVKWKYIEAKAAAYYYHGLILDEGNTEKSRRMAVAALQSAEELLKESKDVAEAFHAAPPVSRSPPVCGSMKYLRDKIQKDSSCKVRITKDLYSNDSIHEAVPALPDFAVALKPDEYRLPAVTVDAANG
;
A
#
# COMPACT_ATOMS: atom_id res chain seq x y z
N MET A 1 10.13 18.88 -1.66
CA MET A 1 11.33 18.44 -0.91
C MET A 1 11.03 17.88 0.48
N MET A 2 10.30 18.58 1.36
CA MET A 2 10.00 18.11 2.73
C MET A 2 9.33 16.72 2.79
N ALA A 3 8.33 16.47 1.94
CA ALA A 3 7.65 15.17 1.87
C ALA A 3 8.61 14.02 1.52
N MET A 4 9.45 14.20 0.49
CA MET A 4 10.44 13.19 0.08
C MET A 4 11.43 12.85 1.20
N LEU A 5 11.88 13.87 1.95
CA LEU A 5 12.76 13.66 3.10
C LEU A 5 12.07 12.82 4.18
N ARG A 6 10.81 13.09 4.49
CA ARG A 6 10.04 12.30 5.46
C ARG A 6 9.80 10.86 4.99
N LEU A 7 9.47 10.65 3.72
CA LEU A 7 9.35 9.30 3.15
C LEU A 7 10.65 8.52 3.31
N SER A 8 11.79 9.14 2.98
CA SER A 8 13.11 8.52 3.16
C SER A 8 13.41 8.19 4.63
N GLN A 9 13.09 9.11 5.54
CA GLN A 9 13.24 8.91 6.99
C GLN A 9 12.38 7.75 7.51
N ALA A 10 11.10 7.69 7.12
CA ALA A 10 10.20 6.60 7.51
C ALA A 10 10.71 5.25 7.00
N ASN A 11 11.11 5.17 5.73
CA ASN A 11 11.68 3.96 5.15
C ASN A 11 12.96 3.51 5.88
N SER A 12 13.81 4.44 6.31
CA SER A 12 15.03 4.13 7.05
C SER A 12 14.76 3.51 8.42
N LEU A 13 13.67 3.91 9.10
CA LEU A 13 13.24 3.29 10.37
C LEU A 13 12.74 1.85 10.19
N LEU A 14 12.24 1.54 8.99
CA LEU A 14 11.71 0.23 8.62
C LEU A 14 12.78 -0.74 8.09
N LEU A 15 14.04 -0.31 8.02
CA LEU A 15 15.14 -1.20 7.70
C LEU A 15 15.48 -2.09 8.92
N PRO A 16 15.54 -3.42 8.76
CA PRO A 16 16.00 -4.31 9.82
C PRO A 16 17.44 -3.95 10.22
N LYS A 17 17.67 -3.71 11.51
CA LYS A 17 19.02 -3.52 12.05
C LYS A 17 19.59 -4.88 12.44
N THR A 18 20.80 -5.19 12.01
CA THR A 18 21.52 -6.38 12.48
C THR A 18 21.86 -6.21 13.96
N SER A 19 21.29 -7.07 14.81
CA SER A 19 21.75 -7.24 16.19
C SER A 19 23.15 -7.86 16.16
N LEU A 20 24.02 -7.44 17.08
CA LEU A 20 25.36 -8.03 17.28
C LEU A 20 25.27 -9.53 17.66
N GLU A 21 24.10 -10.00 18.11
CA GLU A 21 23.90 -11.33 18.71
C GLU A 21 23.34 -12.40 17.76
N GLY A 22 23.37 -12.19 16.45
CA GLY A 22 23.09 -13.26 15.47
C GLY A 22 21.63 -13.75 15.38
N TYR A 23 20.70 -13.20 16.17
CA TYR A 23 19.27 -13.46 16.02
C TYR A 23 18.61 -12.45 15.07
N HIS A 24 17.72 -12.97 14.20
CA HIS A 24 17.02 -12.30 13.11
C HIS A 24 16.81 -10.79 13.28
N ALA A 25 17.34 -10.00 12.33
CA ALA A 25 17.08 -8.56 12.26
C ALA A 25 15.56 -8.31 12.13
N LYS A 26 14.93 -7.74 13.16
CA LYS A 26 13.52 -7.33 13.18
C LYS A 26 13.43 -5.83 13.47
N VAL A 27 12.50 -5.15 12.79
CA VAL A 27 12.18 -3.74 13.08
C VAL A 27 11.42 -3.67 14.40
N SER A 28 11.85 -2.80 15.32
CA SER A 28 11.17 -2.60 16.61
C SER A 28 9.76 -2.04 16.42
N GLU A 29 8.84 -2.33 17.35
CA GLU A 29 7.49 -1.76 17.29
C GLU A 29 7.50 -0.23 17.38
N ASP A 30 8.41 0.35 18.17
CA ASP A 30 8.52 1.81 18.30
C ASP A 30 8.95 2.46 16.98
N ASN A 31 9.89 1.84 16.24
CA ASN A 31 10.26 2.30 14.91
C ASN A 31 9.08 2.19 13.93
N LYS A 32 8.29 1.12 14.01
CA LYS A 32 7.08 0.98 13.20
C LYS A 32 6.09 2.10 13.52
N ARG A 33 5.76 2.34 14.79
CA ARG A 33 4.83 3.41 15.19
C ARG A 33 5.35 4.79 14.78
N ALA A 34 6.63 5.09 15.01
CA ALA A 34 7.24 6.34 14.59
C ALA A 34 7.22 6.52 13.06
N SER A 35 7.42 5.44 12.28
CA SER A 35 7.33 5.51 10.81
C SER A 35 5.93 5.87 10.33
N VAL A 36 4.86 5.40 10.99
CA VAL A 36 3.47 5.77 10.69
C VAL A 36 3.30 7.27 10.81
N GLU A 37 3.68 7.87 11.94
CA GLU A 37 3.60 9.33 12.14
C GLU A 37 4.38 10.11 11.09
N ILE A 38 5.57 9.64 10.71
CA ILE A 38 6.39 10.31 9.70
C ILE A 38 5.74 10.22 8.30
N PHE A 39 5.10 9.10 7.96
CA PHE A 39 4.32 9.00 6.72
C PHE A 39 3.12 9.97 6.70
N LEU A 40 2.42 10.13 7.82
CA LEU A 40 1.31 11.09 7.91
C LEU A 40 1.79 12.53 7.71
N LYS A 41 2.94 12.89 8.27
CA LYS A 41 3.60 14.19 8.01
C LYS A 41 3.99 14.37 6.54
N ALA A 42 4.54 13.32 5.91
CA ALA A 42 4.88 13.37 4.49
C ALA A 42 3.65 13.62 3.62
N SER A 43 2.56 12.90 3.92
CA SER A 43 1.26 13.08 3.28
C SER A 43 0.72 14.49 3.49
N GLY A 44 0.79 15.02 4.71
CA GLY A 44 0.37 16.39 5.06
C GLY A 44 1.06 17.48 4.26
N PHE A 45 2.38 17.35 4.05
CA PHE A 45 3.12 18.28 3.19
C PHE A 45 2.64 18.24 1.74
N LEU A 46 2.30 17.05 1.21
CA LEU A 46 1.83 16.88 -0.16
C LEU A 46 0.41 17.41 -0.32
N GLU A 47 -0.47 17.13 0.65
CA GLU A 47 -1.83 17.66 0.68
C GLU A 47 -1.83 19.18 0.69
N CYS A 48 -1.03 19.81 1.56
CA CYS A 48 -0.86 21.26 1.57
C CYS A 48 -0.33 21.78 0.22
N ALA A 49 0.61 21.07 -0.42
CA ALA A 49 1.11 21.48 -1.73
C ALA A 49 0.00 21.46 -2.80
N ILE A 50 -0.81 20.41 -2.81
CA ILE A 50 -1.92 20.24 -3.76
C ILE A 50 -3.02 21.28 -3.52
N GLN A 51 -3.41 21.50 -2.25
CA GLN A 51 -4.57 22.34 -1.92
C GLN A 51 -4.24 23.83 -1.84
N HIS A 52 -3.00 24.21 -1.49
CA HIS A 52 -2.67 25.59 -1.15
C HIS A 52 -1.51 26.17 -1.95
N VAL A 53 -0.61 25.34 -2.51
CA VAL A 53 0.53 25.84 -3.28
C VAL A 53 0.23 25.80 -4.78
N LEU A 54 -0.11 24.64 -5.34
CA LEU A 54 -0.39 24.47 -6.77
C LEU A 54 -1.45 25.46 -7.30
N PRO A 55 -2.58 25.71 -6.61
CA PRO A 55 -3.60 26.63 -7.12
C PRO A 55 -3.13 28.08 -7.24
N ARG A 56 -2.10 28.48 -6.48
CA ARG A 56 -1.52 29.82 -6.51
C ARG A 56 -0.55 30.03 -7.68
N ILE A 57 -0.11 28.95 -8.33
CA ILE A 57 0.73 29.03 -9.54
C ILE A 57 -0.21 29.27 -10.73
N SER A 58 0.13 30.24 -11.59
CA SER A 58 -0.65 30.50 -12.81
C SER A 58 -0.70 29.26 -13.71
N ALA A 59 -1.75 29.11 -14.51
CA ALA A 59 -1.90 27.96 -15.41
C ALA A 59 -0.76 27.88 -16.44
N GLU A 60 -0.26 29.02 -16.91
CA GLU A 60 0.90 29.10 -17.81
C GLU A 60 2.17 28.58 -17.14
N ASN A 61 2.46 29.05 -15.92
CA ASN A 61 3.64 28.60 -15.18
C ASN A 61 3.55 27.12 -14.78
N ARG A 62 2.34 26.61 -14.54
CA ARG A 62 2.12 25.17 -14.27
C ARG A 62 2.50 24.27 -15.44
N LYS A 63 2.29 24.71 -16.69
CA LYS A 63 2.71 23.94 -17.87
C LYS A 63 4.22 23.79 -18.01
N GLY A 64 4.98 24.72 -17.42
CA GLY A 64 6.44 24.68 -17.39
C GLY A 64 7.02 23.84 -16.26
N LEU A 65 6.20 23.31 -15.35
CA LEU A 65 6.68 22.45 -14.26
C LEU A 65 7.08 21.07 -14.79
N PRO A 66 8.10 20.43 -14.19
CA PRO A 66 8.38 19.02 -14.42
C PRO A 66 7.14 18.14 -14.17
N VAL A 67 7.00 17.05 -14.93
CA VAL A 67 5.87 16.11 -14.80
C VAL A 67 5.75 15.52 -13.39
N ASP A 68 6.87 15.36 -12.69
CA ASP A 68 6.94 14.92 -11.28
C ASP A 68 6.22 15.86 -10.30
N LEU A 69 6.02 17.13 -10.68
CA LEU A 69 5.28 18.12 -9.89
C LEU A 69 3.83 18.29 -10.37
N SER A 70 3.38 17.48 -11.33
CA SER A 70 1.97 17.46 -11.73
C SER A 70 1.09 17.06 -10.56
N GLU A 71 -0.13 17.59 -10.54
CA GLU A 71 -1.09 17.33 -9.46
C GLU A 71 -1.35 15.83 -9.28
N GLY A 72 -1.43 15.06 -10.37
CA GLY A 72 -1.63 13.62 -10.34
C GLY A 72 -0.48 12.87 -9.67
N VAL A 73 0.77 13.21 -9.98
CA VAL A 73 1.94 12.62 -9.30
C VAL A 73 1.96 12.99 -7.82
N LEU A 74 1.70 14.24 -7.46
CA LEU A 74 1.65 14.65 -6.05
C LEU A 74 0.54 13.92 -5.28
N LYS A 75 -0.65 13.76 -5.88
CA LYS A 75 -1.75 12.96 -5.31
C LYS A 75 -1.34 11.50 -5.13
N ALA A 76 -0.68 10.92 -6.12
CA ALA A 76 -0.22 9.54 -6.05
C ALA A 76 0.79 9.31 -4.92
N ILE A 77 1.77 10.22 -4.77
CA ILE A 77 2.73 10.17 -3.67
C ILE A 77 2.03 10.38 -2.31
N CYS A 78 1.05 11.30 -2.24
CA CYS A 78 0.28 11.56 -1.02
C CYS A 78 -0.44 10.30 -0.54
N MET A 79 -1.11 9.60 -1.47
CA MET A 79 -1.81 8.36 -1.20
C MET A 79 -0.85 7.18 -0.97
N GLN A 80 0.31 7.16 -1.61
CA GLN A 80 1.39 6.21 -1.31
C GLN A 80 1.83 6.33 0.16
N ALA A 81 2.02 7.55 0.67
CA ALA A 81 2.43 7.73 2.06
C ALA A 81 1.40 7.13 3.04
N LEU A 82 0.10 7.37 2.79
CA LEU A 82 -0.98 6.75 3.57
C LEU A 82 -1.01 5.24 3.41
N GLY A 83 -0.88 4.73 2.19
CA GLY A 83 -0.84 3.29 1.90
C GLY A 83 0.30 2.58 2.64
N GLN A 84 1.49 3.18 2.69
CA GLN A 84 2.63 2.66 3.45
C GLN A 84 2.38 2.74 4.97
N ALA A 85 1.76 3.80 5.47
CA ALA A 85 1.39 3.91 6.88
C ALA A 85 0.41 2.80 7.31
N ILE A 86 -0.59 2.51 6.48
CA ILE A 86 -1.57 1.45 6.73
C ILE A 86 -0.89 0.07 6.65
N ASP A 87 0.04 -0.14 5.72
CA ASP A 87 0.80 -1.39 5.62
C ASP A 87 1.59 -1.68 6.92
N VAL A 88 2.19 -0.63 7.51
CA VAL A 88 2.87 -0.74 8.80
C VAL A 88 1.87 -1.08 9.92
N GLN A 89 0.69 -0.45 9.94
CA GLN A 89 -0.37 -0.79 10.91
C GLN A 89 -0.88 -2.22 10.74
N LEU A 90 -1.01 -2.70 9.51
CA LEU A 90 -1.35 -4.09 9.22
C LEU A 90 -0.27 -5.04 9.75
N GLY A 91 1.01 -4.70 9.54
CA GLY A 91 2.13 -5.45 10.12
C GLY A 91 2.10 -5.51 11.65
N LEU A 92 1.76 -4.41 12.32
CA LEU A 92 1.56 -4.37 13.78
C LEU A 92 0.34 -5.23 14.21
N ALA A 93 -0.76 -5.18 13.45
CA ALA A 93 -1.92 -6.01 13.71
C ALA A 93 -1.61 -7.51 13.51
N ILE A 94 -0.79 -7.88 12.52
CA ILE A 94 -0.34 -9.26 12.29
C ILE A 94 0.45 -9.78 13.50
N ASP A 95 1.40 -8.98 14.01
CA ASP A 95 2.24 -9.33 15.17
C ASP A 95 1.44 -9.37 16.49
N SER A 96 0.26 -8.73 16.56
CA SER A 96 -0.53 -8.61 17.78
C SER A 96 -1.52 -9.77 17.97
N PRO A 97 -1.47 -10.52 19.09
CA PRO A 97 -2.44 -11.56 19.39
C PRO A 97 -3.85 -11.00 19.69
N LYS A 98 -3.96 -9.70 20.01
CA LYS A 98 -5.23 -9.03 20.31
C LYS A 98 -5.97 -8.58 19.04
N ALA A 99 -5.30 -8.52 17.89
CA ALA A 99 -5.90 -8.03 16.66
C ALA A 99 -6.71 -9.14 15.96
N THR A 100 -8.01 -8.91 15.84
CA THR A 100 -8.93 -9.85 15.18
C THR A 100 -8.73 -9.88 13.66
N LEU A 101 -9.25 -10.93 13.00
CA LEU A 101 -9.28 -10.98 11.53
C LEU A 101 -10.03 -9.79 10.93
N ALA A 102 -11.10 -9.32 11.59
CA ALA A 102 -11.87 -8.16 11.13
C ALA A 102 -11.01 -6.89 11.08
N VAL A 103 -10.13 -6.67 12.07
CA VAL A 103 -9.18 -5.55 12.09
C VAL A 103 -8.19 -5.66 10.94
N LYS A 104 -7.61 -6.85 10.72
CA LYS A 104 -6.64 -7.10 9.63
C LYS A 104 -7.27 -6.92 8.26
N ARG A 105 -8.50 -7.43 8.04
CA ARG A 105 -9.28 -7.21 6.82
C ARG A 105 -9.54 -5.73 6.58
N ARG A 106 -10.01 -5.01 7.61
CA ARG A 106 -10.28 -3.57 7.50
C ARG A 106 -9.03 -2.82 7.05
N LEU A 107 -7.90 -3.00 7.73
CA LEU A 107 -6.63 -2.35 7.37
C LEU A 107 -6.21 -2.70 5.93
N ALA A 108 -6.31 -3.97 5.52
CA ALA A 108 -5.99 -4.37 4.16
C ALA A 108 -6.92 -3.72 3.11
N CYS A 109 -8.22 -3.60 3.38
CA CYS A 109 -9.16 -2.90 2.51
C CYS A 109 -8.93 -1.38 2.46
N GLU A 110 -8.62 -0.75 3.59
CA GLU A 110 -8.23 0.68 3.62
C GLU A 110 -6.95 0.90 2.78
N MET A 111 -5.99 -0.02 2.87
CA MET A 111 -4.77 0.00 2.05
C MET A 111 -5.08 -0.11 0.55
N VAL A 112 -6.01 -0.99 0.15
CA VAL A 112 -6.48 -1.11 -1.25
C VAL A 112 -6.99 0.24 -1.75
N LYS A 113 -7.82 0.94 -0.98
CA LYS A 113 -8.34 2.26 -1.38
C LYS A 113 -7.23 3.28 -1.59
N CYS A 114 -6.25 3.32 -0.69
CA CYS A 114 -5.14 4.26 -0.84
C CYS A 114 -4.36 4.02 -2.13
N TRP A 115 -3.98 2.77 -2.40
CA TRP A 115 -3.22 2.44 -3.61
C TRP A 115 -4.05 2.53 -4.89
N GLN A 116 -5.35 2.28 -4.83
CA GLN A 116 -6.26 2.52 -5.95
C GLN A 116 -6.28 4.00 -6.33
N GLN A 117 -6.52 4.91 -5.37
CA GLN A 117 -6.50 6.34 -5.62
C GLN A 117 -5.14 6.82 -6.14
N ALA A 118 -4.05 6.24 -5.63
CA ALA A 118 -2.71 6.52 -6.12
C ALA A 118 -2.54 6.09 -7.59
N HIS A 119 -3.04 4.91 -7.94
CA HIS A 119 -2.97 4.35 -9.29
C HIS A 119 -3.78 5.20 -10.28
N GLU A 120 -5.04 5.50 -9.95
CA GLU A 120 -5.96 6.31 -10.76
C GLU A 120 -5.40 7.72 -11.00
N SER A 121 -4.73 8.32 -10.01
CA SER A 121 -4.10 9.64 -10.14
C SER A 121 -2.97 9.69 -11.17
N MET A 122 -2.44 8.53 -11.60
CA MET A 122 -1.33 8.42 -12.55
C MET A 122 -1.71 7.82 -13.91
N MET A 123 -2.91 7.26 -14.08
CA MET A 123 -3.25 6.43 -15.26
C MET A 123 -3.11 7.19 -16.59
N ASP A 124 -3.52 8.45 -16.62
CA ASP A 124 -3.59 9.26 -17.85
C ASP A 124 -2.43 10.24 -18.00
N LEU A 125 -1.39 10.13 -17.18
CA LEU A 125 -0.25 11.05 -17.23
C LEU A 125 0.75 10.62 -18.31
N PRO A 126 1.22 11.55 -19.17
CA PRO A 126 2.31 11.27 -20.10
C PRO A 126 3.63 11.25 -19.32
N LEU A 127 3.94 10.12 -18.69
CA LEU A 127 5.19 9.93 -17.95
C LEU A 127 6.33 9.72 -18.95
N ILE A 128 6.97 10.82 -19.35
CA ILE A 128 7.99 10.85 -20.43
C ILE A 128 9.37 10.43 -19.90
N ASP A 129 9.58 10.48 -18.57
CA ASP A 129 10.84 10.09 -17.94
C ASP A 129 10.76 8.72 -17.24
N SER A 130 11.94 8.13 -17.01
CA SER A 130 12.05 6.81 -16.39
C SER A 130 11.54 6.78 -14.94
N TRP A 131 11.57 7.91 -14.23
CA TRP A 131 11.17 7.97 -12.83
C TRP A 131 9.66 7.86 -12.66
N GLY A 132 8.89 8.58 -13.49
CA GLY A 132 7.44 8.47 -13.53
C GLY A 132 6.98 7.05 -13.83
N GLU A 133 7.55 6.42 -14.86
CA GLU A 133 7.21 5.04 -15.21
C GLU A 133 7.55 4.05 -14.09
N LYS A 134 8.71 4.21 -13.47
CA LYS A 134 9.11 3.40 -12.32
C LYS A 134 8.17 3.60 -11.12
N HIS A 135 7.73 4.83 -10.85
CA HIS A 135 6.74 5.11 -9.80
C HIS A 135 5.39 4.46 -10.11
N ARG A 136 4.94 4.48 -11.37
CA ARG A 136 3.71 3.82 -11.80
C ARG A 136 3.75 2.31 -11.55
N LEU A 137 4.88 1.67 -11.87
CA LEU A 137 5.10 0.24 -11.58
C LEU A 137 5.09 -0.04 -10.07
N PHE A 138 5.70 0.84 -9.26
CA PHE A 138 5.65 0.71 -7.80
C PHE A 138 4.22 0.77 -7.25
N VAL A 139 3.45 1.77 -7.67
CA VAL A 139 2.05 1.93 -7.24
C VAL A 139 1.21 0.74 -7.69
N LYS A 140 1.35 0.28 -8.94
CA LYS A 140 0.65 -0.91 -9.44
C LYS A 140 1.00 -2.16 -8.62
N TRP A 141 2.29 -2.39 -8.37
CA TRP A 141 2.75 -3.51 -7.55
C TRP A 141 2.11 -3.47 -6.15
N LYS A 142 2.17 -2.33 -5.47
CA LYS A 142 1.61 -2.18 -4.12
C LYS A 142 0.09 -2.26 -4.07
N TYR A 143 -0.59 -1.79 -5.11
CA TYR A 143 -2.02 -1.97 -5.24
C TYR A 143 -2.41 -3.45 -5.33
N ILE A 144 -1.69 -4.23 -6.14
CA ILE A 144 -1.95 -5.68 -6.28
C ILE A 144 -1.63 -6.42 -4.97
N GLU A 145 -0.52 -6.10 -4.29
CA GLU A 145 -0.21 -6.68 -2.96
C GLU A 145 -1.30 -6.36 -1.94
N ALA A 146 -1.84 -5.14 -1.93
CA ALA A 146 -2.93 -4.76 -1.05
C ALA A 146 -4.22 -5.54 -1.33
N LYS A 147 -4.56 -5.74 -2.61
CA LYS A 147 -5.71 -6.57 -3.00
C LYS A 147 -5.53 -8.02 -2.53
N ALA A 148 -4.33 -8.59 -2.71
CA ALA A 148 -4.03 -9.94 -2.23
C ALA A 148 -4.24 -10.07 -0.71
N ALA A 149 -3.74 -9.11 0.07
CA ALA A 149 -3.95 -9.07 1.52
C ALA A 149 -5.45 -8.96 1.90
N ALA A 150 -6.19 -8.09 1.21
CA ALA A 150 -7.61 -7.87 1.47
C ALA A 150 -8.44 -9.13 1.18
N TYR A 151 -8.21 -9.77 0.02
CA TYR A 151 -8.88 -11.01 -0.35
C TYR A 151 -8.52 -12.17 0.58
N TYR A 152 -7.27 -12.25 1.03
CA TYR A 152 -6.85 -13.26 1.99
C TYR A 152 -7.65 -13.17 3.29
N TYR A 153 -7.65 -12.01 3.96
CA TYR A 153 -8.39 -11.83 5.21
C TYR A 153 -9.91 -11.89 5.01
N HIS A 154 -10.42 -11.46 3.86
CA HIS A 154 -11.84 -11.60 3.54
C HIS A 154 -12.23 -13.07 3.38
N GLY A 155 -11.43 -13.85 2.67
CA GLY A 155 -11.62 -15.29 2.51
C GLY A 155 -11.56 -16.03 3.85
N LEU A 156 -10.64 -15.68 4.75
CA LEU A 156 -10.61 -16.26 6.10
C LEU A 156 -11.90 -15.99 6.90
N ILE A 157 -12.43 -14.77 6.84
CA ILE A 157 -13.68 -14.44 7.55
C ILE A 157 -14.90 -15.14 6.92
N LEU A 158 -14.94 -15.25 5.59
CA LEU A 158 -16.02 -15.99 4.91
C LEU A 158 -16.00 -17.47 5.29
N ASP A 159 -14.82 -18.04 5.55
CA ASP A 159 -14.63 -19.42 5.96
C ASP A 159 -15.16 -19.72 7.36
N GLU A 160 -15.25 -18.70 8.23
CA GLU A 160 -15.90 -18.82 9.54
C GLU A 160 -17.43 -18.95 9.41
N GLY A 161 -17.99 -18.72 8.22
CA GLY A 161 -19.42 -18.86 7.94
C GLY A 161 -19.85 -20.33 7.78
N ASN A 162 -21.00 -20.68 8.35
CA ASN A 162 -21.50 -22.07 8.37
C ASN A 162 -22.20 -22.53 7.07
N THR A 163 -22.37 -21.63 6.09
CA THR A 163 -23.13 -21.93 4.86
C THR A 163 -22.24 -22.49 3.75
N GLU A 164 -22.83 -23.30 2.88
CA GLU A 164 -22.17 -23.77 1.66
C GLU A 164 -21.71 -22.61 0.77
N LYS A 165 -22.57 -21.59 0.62
CA LYS A 165 -22.26 -20.38 -0.14
C LYS A 165 -21.06 -19.61 0.43
N SER A 166 -21.00 -19.41 1.75
CA SER A 166 -19.88 -18.72 2.39
C SER A 166 -18.56 -19.49 2.22
N ARG A 167 -18.59 -20.82 2.28
CA ARG A 167 -17.42 -21.66 2.01
C ARG A 167 -16.93 -21.55 0.57
N ARG A 168 -17.82 -21.56 -0.42
CA ARG A 168 -17.43 -21.32 -1.84
C ARG A 168 -16.84 -19.93 -2.07
N MET A 169 -17.47 -18.89 -1.51
CA MET A 169 -16.94 -17.53 -1.59
C MET A 169 -15.56 -17.42 -0.91
N ALA A 170 -15.34 -18.12 0.21
CA ALA A 170 -14.06 -18.18 0.88
C ALA A 170 -12.97 -18.80 -0.01
N VAL A 171 -13.28 -19.90 -0.71
CA VAL A 171 -12.37 -20.53 -1.68
C VAL A 171 -12.03 -19.57 -2.82
N ALA A 172 -13.04 -18.93 -3.44
CA ALA A 172 -12.83 -17.98 -4.53
C ALA A 172 -11.98 -16.78 -4.10
N ALA A 173 -12.23 -16.22 -2.91
CA ALA A 173 -11.41 -15.13 -2.35
C ALA A 173 -9.96 -15.54 -2.12
N LEU A 174 -9.71 -16.73 -1.56
CA LEU A 174 -8.35 -17.21 -1.29
C LEU A 174 -7.58 -17.56 -2.58
N GLN A 175 -8.26 -18.09 -3.59
CA GLN A 175 -7.67 -18.29 -4.93
C GLN A 175 -7.30 -16.95 -5.56
N SER A 176 -8.19 -15.96 -5.51
CA SER A 176 -7.90 -14.61 -6.01
C SER A 176 -6.71 -13.98 -5.28
N ALA A 177 -6.60 -14.17 -3.97
CA ALA A 177 -5.44 -13.70 -3.20
C ALA A 177 -4.12 -14.32 -3.68
N GLU A 178 -4.11 -15.61 -4.02
CA GLU A 178 -2.93 -16.30 -4.53
C GLU A 178 -2.55 -15.83 -5.94
N GLU A 179 -3.53 -15.67 -6.84
CA GLU A 179 -3.31 -15.19 -8.20
C GLU A 179 -2.76 -13.76 -8.21
N LEU A 180 -3.35 -12.87 -7.42
CA LEU A 180 -2.85 -11.51 -7.22
C LEU A 180 -1.43 -11.53 -6.64
N LEU A 181 -1.11 -12.47 -5.75
CA LEU A 181 0.24 -12.58 -5.21
C LEU A 181 1.25 -13.01 -6.28
N LYS A 182 0.86 -13.85 -7.25
CA LYS A 182 1.70 -14.20 -8.41
C LYS A 182 1.90 -12.98 -9.31
N GLU A 183 0.82 -12.32 -9.71
CA GLU A 183 0.88 -11.09 -10.52
C GLU A 183 1.73 -10.00 -9.86
N SER A 184 1.62 -9.85 -8.53
CA SER A 184 2.40 -8.85 -7.79
C SER A 184 3.91 -9.06 -7.91
N LYS A 185 4.37 -10.32 -8.05
CA LYS A 185 5.79 -10.63 -8.21
C LYS A 185 6.29 -10.19 -9.57
N ASP A 186 5.52 -10.48 -10.63
CA ASP A 186 5.87 -10.08 -11.99
C ASP A 186 5.97 -8.55 -12.11
N VAL A 187 5.04 -7.81 -11.50
CA VAL A 187 5.08 -6.34 -11.48
C VAL A 187 6.23 -5.82 -10.61
N ALA A 188 6.57 -6.49 -9.50
CA ALA A 188 7.73 -6.14 -8.69
C ALA A 188 9.06 -6.33 -9.46
N GLU A 189 9.18 -7.41 -10.22
CA GLU A 189 10.34 -7.68 -11.07
C GLU A 189 10.47 -6.60 -12.15
N ALA A 190 9.36 -6.25 -12.82
CA ALA A 190 9.32 -5.14 -13.77
C ALA A 190 9.73 -3.80 -13.13
N PHE A 191 9.23 -3.49 -11.93
CA PHE A 191 9.62 -2.30 -11.17
C PHE A 191 11.13 -2.26 -10.90
N HIS A 192 11.70 -3.39 -10.47
CA HIS A 192 13.12 -3.46 -10.15
C HIS A 192 14.03 -3.34 -11.38
N ALA A 193 13.59 -3.89 -12.51
CA ALA A 193 14.26 -3.81 -13.80
C ALA A 193 14.13 -2.43 -14.47
N ALA A 194 13.06 -1.68 -14.19
CA ALA A 194 12.84 -0.35 -14.75
C ALA A 194 13.93 0.65 -14.29
N PRO A 195 14.43 1.53 -15.18
CA PRO A 195 15.40 2.55 -14.80
C PRO A 195 14.83 3.58 -13.80
N PRO A 196 15.64 4.09 -12.85
CA PRO A 196 16.96 3.56 -12.51
C PRO A 196 16.85 2.17 -11.88
N VAL A 197 17.71 1.25 -12.33
CA VAL A 197 17.69 -0.15 -11.87
C VAL A 197 17.90 -0.19 -10.36
N SER A 198 17.08 -1.00 -9.68
CA SER A 198 17.11 -1.13 -8.22
C SER A 198 17.28 -2.58 -7.82
N ARG A 199 18.00 -2.84 -6.72
CA ARG A 199 18.10 -4.20 -6.16
C ARG A 199 16.74 -4.62 -5.62
N SER A 200 16.37 -5.88 -5.85
CA SER A 200 15.24 -6.51 -5.19
C SER A 200 15.61 -6.82 -3.74
N PRO A 201 14.97 -6.17 -2.74
CA PRO A 201 15.26 -6.46 -1.34
C PRO A 201 14.65 -7.81 -0.94
N PRO A 202 15.19 -8.49 0.09
CA PRO A 202 14.51 -9.62 0.70
C PRO A 202 13.11 -9.24 1.16
N VAL A 203 12.16 -10.16 1.05
CA VAL A 203 10.78 -9.92 1.49
C VAL A 203 10.78 -9.59 2.98
N CYS A 204 10.17 -8.46 3.34
CA CYS A 204 10.08 -7.95 4.70
C CYS A 204 8.66 -7.45 5.01
N GLY A 205 8.43 -7.08 6.28
CA GLY A 205 7.16 -6.51 6.72
C GLY A 205 5.98 -7.50 6.68
N SER A 206 4.78 -6.96 6.53
CA SER A 206 3.50 -7.68 6.41
C SER A 206 3.53 -8.71 5.28
N MET A 207 4.13 -8.36 4.13
CA MET A 207 4.16 -9.19 2.94
C MET A 207 4.99 -10.47 3.10
N LYS A 208 5.96 -10.50 4.01
CA LYS A 208 6.66 -11.74 4.37
C LYS A 208 5.69 -12.76 4.94
N TYR A 209 4.93 -12.34 5.96
CA TYR A 209 3.91 -13.18 6.58
C TYR A 209 2.81 -13.59 5.60
N LEU A 210 2.29 -12.62 4.83
CA LEU A 210 1.20 -12.86 3.90
C LEU A 210 1.58 -13.81 2.78
N ARG A 211 2.80 -13.72 2.22
CA ARG A 211 3.27 -14.64 1.19
C ARG A 211 3.25 -16.09 1.68
N ASP A 212 3.84 -16.33 2.85
CA ASP A 212 3.92 -17.68 3.43
C ASP A 212 2.52 -18.23 3.74
N LYS A 213 1.65 -17.40 4.30
CA LYS A 213 0.31 -17.81 4.72
C LYS A 213 -0.66 -18.01 3.56
N ILE A 214 -0.67 -17.13 2.57
CA ILE A 214 -1.52 -17.27 1.37
C ILE A 214 -1.13 -18.56 0.63
N GLN A 215 0.16 -18.81 0.43
CA GLN A 215 0.63 -20.02 -0.26
C GLN A 215 0.24 -21.30 0.49
N LYS A 216 0.42 -21.32 1.82
CA LYS A 216 0.08 -22.47 2.66
C LYS A 216 -1.43 -22.74 2.67
N ASP A 217 -2.23 -21.70 2.93
CA ASP A 217 -3.66 -21.85 3.13
C ASP A 217 -4.38 -22.15 1.79
N SER A 218 -3.93 -21.57 0.66
CA SER A 218 -4.45 -21.92 -0.66
C SER A 218 -4.14 -23.37 -1.03
N SER A 219 -2.90 -23.82 -0.83
CA SER A 219 -2.49 -25.21 -1.12
C SER A 219 -3.30 -26.24 -0.32
N CYS A 220 -3.65 -25.92 0.94
CA CYS A 220 -4.51 -26.75 1.77
C CYS A 220 -5.96 -26.78 1.25
N LYS A 221 -6.51 -25.62 0.84
CA LYS A 221 -7.89 -25.55 0.37
C LYS A 221 -8.11 -26.13 -1.02
N VAL A 222 -7.18 -25.97 -1.96
CA VAL A 222 -7.28 -26.61 -3.28
C VAL A 222 -7.38 -28.13 -3.15
N ARG A 223 -6.70 -28.74 -2.18
CA ARG A 223 -6.82 -30.18 -1.88
C ARG A 223 -8.21 -30.52 -1.32
N ILE A 224 -8.67 -29.78 -0.30
CA ILE A 224 -9.98 -30.02 0.32
C ILE A 224 -11.14 -29.79 -0.66
N THR A 225 -11.08 -28.75 -1.49
CA THR A 225 -12.11 -28.46 -2.49
C THR A 225 -12.13 -29.53 -3.60
N LYS A 226 -10.97 -30.04 -4.02
CA LYS A 226 -10.90 -31.13 -5.01
C LYS A 226 -11.48 -32.43 -4.47
N ASP A 227 -11.32 -32.70 -3.17
CA ASP A 227 -11.85 -33.90 -2.53
C ASP A 227 -13.37 -33.82 -2.23
N LEU A 228 -13.91 -32.59 -2.05
CA LEU A 228 -15.33 -32.36 -1.73
C LEU A 228 -16.24 -32.09 -2.94
N TYR A 229 -15.70 -31.52 -4.03
CA TYR A 229 -16.49 -30.99 -5.15
C TYR A 229 -16.11 -31.61 -6.51
N SER A 230 -15.79 -32.91 -6.54
CA SER A 230 -15.42 -33.66 -7.76
C SER A 230 -16.40 -33.57 -8.95
N ASN A 231 -17.52 -32.83 -8.86
CA ASN A 231 -18.54 -32.79 -9.92
C ASN A 231 -19.23 -31.45 -10.23
N ASP A 232 -18.89 -30.29 -9.63
CA ASP A 232 -19.52 -29.02 -10.02
C ASP A 232 -18.48 -27.98 -10.46
N SER A 233 -18.36 -27.81 -11.77
CA SER A 233 -17.52 -26.81 -12.46
C SER A 233 -18.08 -25.39 -12.41
N ILE A 234 -18.83 -25.05 -11.36
CA ILE A 234 -19.33 -23.68 -11.18
C ILE A 234 -18.22 -22.88 -10.49
N HIS A 235 -17.39 -22.23 -11.32
CA HIS A 235 -16.47 -21.21 -10.84
C HIS A 235 -17.29 -20.06 -10.22
N GLU A 236 -17.35 -20.02 -8.89
CA GLU A 236 -18.01 -18.94 -8.17
C GLU A 236 -17.29 -17.62 -8.46
N ALA A 237 -18.06 -16.56 -8.69
CA ALA A 237 -17.50 -15.23 -8.91
C ALA A 237 -16.70 -14.77 -7.68
N VAL A 238 -15.56 -14.12 -7.90
CA VAL A 238 -14.75 -13.55 -6.82
C VAL A 238 -15.62 -12.56 -6.02
N PRO A 239 -15.75 -12.74 -4.69
CA PRO A 239 -16.64 -11.90 -3.89
C PRO A 239 -16.16 -10.45 -3.86
N ALA A 240 -17.08 -9.49 -3.83
CA ALA A 240 -16.70 -8.09 -3.70
C ALA A 240 -16.01 -7.83 -2.34
N LEU A 241 -14.89 -7.09 -2.37
CA LEU A 241 -14.24 -6.66 -1.14
C LEU A 241 -15.13 -5.66 -0.38
N PRO A 242 -15.17 -5.71 0.96
CA PRO A 242 -15.91 -4.73 1.74
C PRO A 242 -15.33 -3.31 1.58
N ASP A 243 -16.22 -2.33 1.53
CA ASP A 243 -15.86 -0.92 1.37
C ASP A 243 -15.65 -0.24 2.73
N PHE A 244 -14.40 -0.05 3.15
CA PHE A 244 -14.04 0.63 4.41
C PHE A 244 -13.46 2.02 4.15
N ALA A 245 -13.95 3.07 4.81
CA ALA A 245 -13.33 4.38 4.72
C ALA A 245 -11.89 4.35 5.28
N VAL A 246 -10.97 5.06 4.63
CA VAL A 246 -9.59 5.20 5.12
C VAL A 246 -9.61 6.00 6.42
N ALA A 247 -9.15 5.40 7.51
CA ALA A 247 -9.16 6.02 8.83
C ALA A 247 -8.01 7.01 9.02
N LEU A 248 -6.85 6.73 8.42
CA LEU A 248 -5.69 7.63 8.46
C LEU A 248 -5.91 8.84 7.57
N LYS A 249 -5.47 9.99 8.07
CA LYS A 249 -5.51 11.26 7.35
C LYS A 249 -4.11 11.86 7.30
N PRO A 250 -3.81 12.66 6.28
CA PRO A 250 -2.62 13.48 6.27
C PRO A 250 -2.56 14.36 7.54
N ASP A 251 -1.37 14.55 8.10
CA ASP A 251 -1.21 15.50 9.20
C ASP A 251 -1.44 16.93 8.69
N GLU A 252 -2.17 17.74 9.44
CA GLU A 252 -2.38 19.13 9.05
C GLU A 252 -1.05 19.88 8.98
N TYR A 253 -0.74 20.45 7.82
CA TYR A 253 0.41 21.32 7.64
C TYR A 253 -0.03 22.70 7.14
N ARG A 254 0.43 23.75 7.83
CA ARG A 254 0.19 25.14 7.44
C ARG A 254 1.49 25.75 6.95
N LEU A 255 1.42 26.44 5.82
CA LEU A 255 2.54 27.23 5.32
C LEU A 255 2.91 28.31 6.36
N PRO A 256 4.20 28.58 6.58
CA PRO A 256 4.63 29.70 7.41
C PRO A 256 4.01 31.01 6.94
N ALA A 257 3.66 31.89 7.88
CA ALA A 257 3.23 33.24 7.55
C ALA A 257 4.38 33.96 6.82
N VAL A 258 4.06 34.62 5.71
CA VAL A 258 5.01 35.53 5.07
C VAL A 258 4.98 36.81 5.90
N THR A 259 5.97 37.02 6.75
CA THR A 259 6.18 38.34 7.36
C THR A 259 6.60 39.28 6.23
N VAL A 260 5.65 40.09 5.76
CA VAL A 260 5.99 41.26 4.96
C VAL A 260 6.60 42.24 5.97
N ASP A 261 7.92 42.23 6.10
CA ASP A 261 8.61 43.33 6.73
C ASP A 261 8.27 44.56 5.88
N ALA A 262 7.34 45.36 6.38
CA ALA A 262 7.06 46.68 5.89
C ALA A 262 8.26 47.58 6.24
N ALA A 263 9.39 47.35 5.59
CA ALA A 263 10.47 48.32 5.51
C ALA A 263 10.08 49.34 4.42
N ASN A 264 9.16 50.23 4.77
CA ASN A 264 8.99 51.53 4.14
C ASN A 264 8.61 52.51 5.25
N GLY A 265 9.59 53.33 5.64
CA GLY A 265 9.51 54.43 6.59
C GLY A 265 10.87 55.09 6.67
#